data_AF-A0A0P7B1S7-F1
#
_entry.id   AF-A0A0P7B1S7-F1
#
_cell.length_a   1.000
_cell.length_b   1.000
_cell.length_c   1.000
_cell.angle_alpha   90.00
_cell.angle_beta   90.00
_cell.angle_gamma   90.00
#
_symmetry.space_group_name_H-M   'P 1'
#
loop_
_entity.id
_entity.type
_entity.pdbx_description
1 polymer ?
#
loop_
_entity_poly.entity_id
_entity_poly.type
_entity_poly.pdbx_seq_one_letter_code
_entity_poly.pdbx_strand_id
1 'polypeptide(L)' 'MKNGPIKVKLIEKKGNSYLIQFPNLKIPVTVNDNLYQKMLHSTMYEFGHDNIHFSTQSNSA' A
#
# COMPACT_ATOMS: atom_id res chain seq x y z
N MET A 1 8.65 8.53 -18.15
CA MET A 1 8.17 9.70 -17.37
C MET A 1 9.40 10.46 -16.87
N LYS A 2 9.38 11.80 -16.85
CA LYS A 2 10.55 12.62 -16.47
C LYS A 2 10.95 12.49 -14.99
N ASN A 3 10.06 11.98 -14.16
CA ASN A 3 10.29 11.69 -12.75
C ASN A 3 10.04 10.19 -12.56
N GLY A 4 10.90 9.48 -11.85
CA GLY A 4 10.80 8.03 -11.61
C GLY A 4 9.52 7.61 -10.86
N PRO A 5 9.36 6.32 -10.55
CA PRO A 5 8.17 5.83 -9.87
C PRO A 5 7.99 6.52 -8.51
N ILE A 6 6.73 6.74 -8.14
CA ILE A 6 6.37 7.33 -6.85
C ILE A 6 6.46 6.24 -5.79
N LYS A 7 7.36 6.43 -4.82
CA LYS A 7 7.52 5.52 -3.70
C LYS A 7 6.36 5.67 -2.73
N VAL A 8 5.54 4.63 -2.62
CA VAL A 8 4.36 4.58 -1.74
C VAL A 8 4.50 3.47 -0.72
N LYS A 9 3.77 3.58 0.40
CA LYS A 9 3.75 2.55 1.45
C LYS A 9 2.33 2.06 1.68
N LEU A 10 2.15 0.74 1.70
CA LEU A 10 0.92 0.13 2.22
C LEU A 10 0.97 0.18 3.75
N ILE A 11 0.03 0.90 4.35
CA ILE A 11 -0.07 1.03 5.82
C ILE A 11 -0.94 -0.07 6.40
N GLU A 12 -2.09 -0.33 5.76
CA GLU A 12 -3.08 -1.26 6.30
C GLU A 12 -4.00 -1.79 5.19
N LYS A 13 -4.49 -3.02 5.36
CA LYS A 13 -5.62 -3.56 4.60
C LYS A 13 -6.83 -3.70 5.52
N LYS A 14 -7.95 -3.06 5.15
CA LYS A 14 -9.24 -3.16 5.84
C LYS A 14 -10.28 -3.75 4.89
N GLY A 15 -10.55 -5.04 5.02
CA GLY A 15 -11.44 -5.76 4.11
C GLY A 15 -11.00 -5.61 2.65
N ASN A 16 -11.83 -4.95 1.84
CA ASN A 16 -11.61 -4.72 0.40
C ASN A 16 -10.94 -3.37 0.08
N SER A 17 -10.41 -2.69 1.09
CA SER A 17 -9.75 -1.40 0.97
C SER A 17 -8.33 -1.43 1.53
N TYR A 18 -7.47 -0.60 0.96
CA TYR A 18 -6.05 -0.50 1.28
C TYR A 18 -5.71 0.95 1.61
N LEU A 19 -5.04 1.17 2.73
CA LEU A 19 -4.59 2.50 3.15
C LEU A 19 -3.16 2.71 2.69
N ILE A 20 -2.93 3.69 1.83
CA ILE A 20 -1.64 3.95 1.16
C ILE A 20 -1.11 5.33 1.54
N GLN A 21 0.13 5.37 2.03
CA GLN A 21 0.85 6.60 2.32
C GLN A 21 1.67 7.04 1.09
N PHE A 22 1.37 8.24 0.58
CA PHE A 22 2.12 8.90 -0.48
C PHE A 22 3.21 9.80 0.11
N PRO A 23 4.35 10.01 -0.58
CA PRO A 23 5.49 10.70 0.01
C PRO A 23 5.21 12.18 0.31
N ASN A 24 4.33 12.81 -0.47
CA ASN A 24 4.03 14.24 -0.38
C ASN A 24 2.64 14.54 0.21
N LEU A 25 1.98 13.52 0.79
CA LEU A 25 0.64 13.67 1.35
C LEU A 25 0.71 13.45 2.86
N LYS A 26 0.18 14.36 3.67
CA LYS A 26 0.20 14.21 5.14
C LYS A 26 -0.78 13.14 5.63
N ILE A 27 -1.83 12.86 4.86
CA ILE A 27 -2.90 11.95 5.22
C ILE A 27 -2.83 10.75 4.26
N PRO A 28 -2.84 9.50 4.77
CA PRO A 28 -2.92 8.33 3.91
C PRO A 28 -4.22 8.28 3.11
N VAL A 29 -4.17 7.68 1.93
CA VAL A 29 -5.33 7.56 1.02
C VAL A 29 -5.86 6.14 1.04
N THR A 30 -7.17 6.00 1.21
CA THR A 30 -7.86 4.72 1.06
C THR A 30 -8.14 4.46 -0.41
N VAL A 31 -7.70 3.31 -0.91
CA VAL A 31 -8.00 2.82 -2.26
C VAL A 31 -8.73 1.49 -2.20
N ASN A 32 -9.54 1.19 -3.21
CA ASN A 32 -10.18 -0.12 -3.33
C ASN A 32 -9.23 -1.16 -3.94
N ASP A 33 -9.64 -2.43 -3.91
CA ASP A 33 -8.87 -3.55 -4.43
C ASP A 33 -8.49 -3.41 -5.90
N ASN A 34 -9.43 -3.04 -6.77
CA ASN A 34 -9.17 -2.87 -8.20
C ASN A 34 -8.08 -1.81 -8.47
N LEU A 35 -8.15 -0.67 -7.79
CA LEU A 35 -7.13 0.38 -7.93
C LEU A 35 -5.79 -0.06 -7.35
N TYR A 36 -5.80 -0.73 -6.20
CA TYR A 36 -4.58 -1.28 -5.59
C TYR A 36 -3.85 -2.24 -6.53
N GLN A 37 -4.56 -3.19 -7.15
CA GLN A 37 -3.97 -4.12 -8.14
C GLN A 37 -3.37 -3.37 -9.32
N LYS A 38 -4.07 -2.35 -9.85
CA LYS A 38 -3.53 -1.50 -10.93
C LYS A 38 -2.28 -0.74 -10.50
N MET A 39 -2.20 -0.30 -9.25
CA MET A 39 -1.01 0.37 -8.73
C MET A 39 0.18 -0.58 -8.62
N LEU A 40 -0.02 -1.83 -8.16
CA LEU A 40 1.02 -2.85 -8.08
C LEU A 40 1.64 -3.20 -9.44
N HIS A 41 0.82 -3.22 -10.49
CA HIS A 41 1.26 -3.56 -11.85
C HIS A 41 1.69 -2.35 -12.68
N SER A 42 1.67 -1.14 -12.12
CA SER A 42 2.02 0.09 -12.83
C SER A 42 3.49 0.46 -12.60
N THR A 43 4.16 0.91 -13.67
CA THR A 43 5.50 1.49 -13.58
C THR A 43 5.52 2.88 -12.92
N MET A 44 4.35 3.43 -12.58
CA MET A 44 4.22 4.73 -11.91
C MET A 44 4.44 4.68 -10.40
N TYR A 45 4.32 3.49 -9.79
CA TYR A 45 4.39 3.33 -8.33
C TYR A 45 5.44 2.29 -7.96
N GLU A 46 6.13 2.54 -6.86
CA GLU A 46 7.04 1.59 -6.26
C GLU A 46 6.61 1.39 -4.80
N PHE A 47 6.14 0.19 -4.48
CA PHE A 47 5.82 -0.15 -3.09
C PHE A 47 7.10 -0.56 -2.38
N GLY A 48 7.37 0.04 -1.22
CA GLY A 48 8.52 -0.36 -0.41
C GLY A 48 8.38 -1.81 0.07
N HIS A 49 9.44 -2.60 -0.06
CA HIS A 49 9.54 -3.96 0.50
C HIS A 49 9.81 -3.95 2.01
N ASP A 50 9.13 -3.07 2.75
CA ASP A 50 9.19 -3.12 4.21
C ASP A 50 8.44 -4.40 4.59
N ASN A 51 9.16 -5.42 5.08
CA ASN A 51 8.60 -6.71 5.49
C ASN A 51 7.40 -6.46 6.43
N ILE A 52 6.18 -6.50 5.88
CA ILE A 52 4.96 -6.32 6.66
C ILE A 52 4.86 -7.57 7.53
N HIS A 53 5.35 -7.47 8.76
CA HIS A 53 5.16 -8.46 9.78
C HIS A 53 3.70 -8.39 10.18
N PHE A 54 2.85 -9.10 9.42
CA PHE A 54 1.48 -9.35 9.84
C PHE A 54 1.60 -10.17 11.12
N SER A 55 1.44 -9.52 12.27
CA SER A 55 1.26 -10.21 13.54
C SER A 55 -0.04 -10.98 13.45
N THR A 56 0.01 -12.23 12.99
CA THR A 56 -1.04 -13.21 13.20
C THR A 56 -1.15 -13.42 14.70
N GLN A 57 -2.04 -12.69 15.36
CA GLN A 57 -2.45 -13.00 16.71
C GLN A 57 -3.36 -14.24 16.63
N SER A 58 -2.73 -15.41 16.56
CA SER A 58 -3.37 -16.70 16.77
C SER A 58 -3.70 -16.83 18.25
N ASN A 59 -4.92 -16.46 18.63
CA ASN A 59 -5.49 -16.92 19.89
C ASN A 59 -5.89 -18.39 19.69
N SER A 60 -5.00 -19.30 20.11
CA SER A 60 -5.34 -20.71 20.31
C SER A 60 -6.00 -20.85 21.69
N ALA A 61 -7.21 -21.41 21.69
CA ALA A 61 -7.99 -21.77 22.88
C ALA A 61 -7.46 -23.04 23.55
#